data_AF-D7US70-F1
#
_entry.id   AF-D7US70-F1
#
_cell.length_a   1.000
_cell.length_b   1.000
_cell.length_c   1.000
_cell.angle_alpha   90.00
_cell.angle_beta   90.00
_cell.angle_gamma   90.00
#
_symmetry.space_group_name_H-M   'P 1'
#
loop_
_entity.id
_entity.type
_entity.pdbx_description
1 polymer ?
#
loop_
_entity_poly.entity_id
_entity_poly.type
_entity_poly.pdbx_seq_one_letter_code
_entity_poly.pdbx_strand_id
1 'polypeptide(L)' 'MGSYKGVYDREILSKIATNDGHGENLEYFDGWKAYDRDPYHSTKNSNGVIQMGLAENQ' A
#
# COMPACT_ATOMS: atom_id res chain seq x y z
N MET A 1 0.17 -46.01 -20.55
CA MET A 1 -0.37 -44.70 -20.99
C MET A 1 -0.10 -43.70 -19.88
N GLY A 2 0.94 -42.88 -20.06
CA GLY A 2 1.45 -41.98 -19.02
C GLY A 2 0.52 -40.80 -18.79
N SER A 3 0.07 -40.62 -17.55
CA SER A 3 -0.69 -39.47 -17.10
C SER A 3 0.22 -38.23 -17.11
N TYR A 4 -0.04 -37.29 -18.01
CA TYR A 4 0.62 -35.99 -18.02
C TYR A 4 0.21 -35.20 -16.77
N LYS A 5 1.04 -35.24 -15.74
CA LYS A 5 1.10 -34.19 -14.70
C LYS A 5 1.93 -33.05 -15.28
N GLY A 6 1.33 -31.88 -15.47
CA GLY A 6 2.06 -30.74 -16.01
C GLY A 6 1.40 -29.39 -15.78
N VAL A 7 1.55 -28.91 -14.54
CA VAL A 7 1.63 -27.49 -14.16
C VAL A 7 0.38 -26.64 -14.45
N TYR A 8 -0.46 -26.49 -13.41
CA TYR A 8 -1.30 -25.30 -13.28
C TYR A 8 -0.39 -24.08 -13.39
N ASP A 9 -0.64 -23.25 -14.40
CA ASP A 9 0.05 -21.99 -14.63
C ASP A 9 -0.11 -21.13 -13.38
N ARG A 10 0.92 -21.15 -12.55
CA ARG A 10 0.97 -20.44 -11.27
C ARG A 10 1.47 -19.04 -11.58
N GLU A 11 0.60 -18.07 -11.27
CA GLU A 11 0.82 -16.62 -11.27
C GLU A 11 0.94 -15.96 -12.65
N ILE A 12 -0.20 -15.48 -13.16
CA ILE A 12 -0.30 -14.63 -14.37
C ILE A 12 0.06 -13.16 -14.04
N LEU A 13 1.07 -12.94 -13.18
CA LEU A 13 1.53 -11.61 -12.81
C LEU A 13 3.03 -11.50 -13.04
N SER A 14 3.47 -10.32 -13.50
CA SER A 14 4.90 -10.09 -13.72
C SER A 14 5.64 -10.06 -12.38
N LYS A 15 6.94 -10.37 -12.40
CA LYS A 15 7.81 -10.23 -11.22
C LYS A 15 7.84 -8.82 -10.64
N ILE A 16 7.47 -7.81 -11.43
CA ILE A 16 7.36 -6.42 -10.96
C ILE A 16 6.05 -6.24 -10.18
N ALA A 17 4.96 -6.84 -10.65
CA ALA A 17 3.66 -6.75 -9.99
C ALA A 17 3.56 -7.56 -8.69
N THR A 18 4.42 -8.56 -8.49
CA THR A 18 4.41 -9.44 -7.31
C THR A 18 5.54 -9.18 -6.31
N ASN A 19 6.40 -8.20 -6.55
CA ASN A 19 7.53 -7.91 -5.64
C ASN A 19 7.24 -6.75 -4.68
N ASP A 20 8.09 -6.60 -3.66
CA ASP A 20 7.97 -5.55 -2.63
C ASP A 20 8.51 -4.17 -3.08
N GLY A 21 8.63 -3.93 -4.38
CA GLY A 21 9.18 -2.69 -4.94
C GLY A 21 8.36 -1.45 -4.63
N HIS A 22 7.11 -1.62 -4.21
CA HIS A 22 6.23 -0.53 -3.77
C HIS A 22 6.68 0.10 -2.44
N GLY A 23 7.54 -0.57 -1.67
CA GLY A 23 8.16 0.02 -0.48
C GLY A 23 7.20 0.35 0.64
N GLU A 24 5.93 -0.09 0.57
CA GLU A 24 4.90 0.17 1.58
C GLU A 24 5.29 -0.31 2.98
N ASN A 25 6.21 -1.26 3.07
CA ASN A 25 6.78 -1.78 4.31
C ASN A 25 7.95 -0.95 4.87
N LEU A 26 8.40 0.11 4.18
CA LEU A 26 9.47 0.98 4.64
C LEU A 26 8.94 2.09 5.56
N GLU A 27 9.78 2.50 6.52
CA GLU A 27 9.48 3.54 7.52
C GLU A 27 9.07 4.88 6.91
N TYR A 28 9.52 5.16 5.67
CA TYR A 28 9.16 6.38 4.93
C TYR A 28 7.64 6.56 4.78
N PHE A 29 6.87 5.46 4.76
CA PHE A 29 5.41 5.49 4.62
C PHE A 29 4.67 5.52 5.95
N ASP A 30 5.34 5.45 7.09
CA ASP A 30 4.66 5.35 8.39
C ASP A 30 3.90 6.62 8.74
N GLY A 31 4.41 7.80 8.37
CA GLY A 31 3.67 9.06 8.51
C GLY A 31 2.39 9.09 7.67
N TRP A 32 2.43 8.50 6.47
CA TRP A 32 1.27 8.41 5.58
C TRP A 32 0.23 7.42 6.11
N LYS A 33 0.65 6.26 6.62
CA LYS A 33 -0.23 5.30 7.31
C LYS A 33 -0.84 5.88 8.60
N ALA A 34 -0.08 6.69 9.35
CA ALA A 34 -0.58 7.35 10.55
C ALA A 34 -1.71 8.34 10.20
N TYR A 35 -1.52 9.13 9.14
CA TYR A 35 -2.56 10.01 8.62
C TYR A 35 -3.81 9.24 8.15
N ASP A 36 -3.65 8.16 7.39
CA ASP A 36 -4.76 7.35 6.89
C ASP A 36 -5.60 6.72 8.03
N ARG A 37 -4.94 6.31 9.11
CA ARG A 37 -5.59 5.69 10.28
C ARG A 37 -6.30 6.70 11.19
N ASP A 38 -5.77 7.90 11.32
CA ASP A 38 -6.27 8.91 12.28
C ASP A 38 -6.23 10.32 11.68
N PRO A 39 -7.04 10.60 10.64
CA PRO A 39 -6.99 11.90 9.96
C PRO A 39 -7.59 12.99 10.83
N TYR A 40 -6.95 14.15 10.84
CA TYR A 40 -7.48 15.35 11.48
C TYR A 40 -8.80 15.78 10.83
N HIS A 41 -9.77 16.14 11.67
CA HIS A 41 -10.98 16.82 11.25
C HIS A 41 -11.40 17.81 12.34
N SER A 42 -11.60 19.08 11.98
CA SER A 42 -11.86 20.17 12.93
C SER A 42 -12.94 19.89 13.98
N THR A 43 -14.06 19.27 13.58
CA THR A 43 -15.18 18.94 14.48
C THR A 43 -15.25 17.47 14.91
N LYS A 44 -14.79 16.54 14.07
CA LYS A 44 -14.96 15.09 14.30
C LYS A 44 -13.74 14.44 14.95
N ASN A 45 -12.56 15.01 14.73
CA ASN A 45 -11.30 14.47 15.23
C ASN A 45 -10.22 15.56 15.27
N SER A 46 -10.33 16.48 16.22
CA SER A 46 -9.39 17.60 16.33
C SER A 46 -7.98 17.19 16.79
N ASN A 47 -7.82 15.94 17.23
CA ASN A 47 -6.55 15.37 17.68
C ASN A 47 -5.87 14.50 16.63
N GLY A 48 -6.53 14.27 15.48
CA GLY A 48 -5.98 13.47 14.40
C GLY A 48 -4.74 14.11 13.77
N VAL A 49 -4.04 13.32 12.99
CA VAL A 49 -2.86 13.71 12.23
C VAL A 49 -3.24 14.67 11.10
N ILE A 50 -2.55 15.80 11.01
CA ILE A 50 -2.74 16.78 9.93
C ILE A 50 -1.82 16.42 8.76
N GLN A 51 -2.39 16.34 7.55
CA GLN A 51 -1.60 16.09 6.35
C GLN A 51 -0.81 17.34 5.95
N MET A 52 0.52 17.23 6.02
CA MET A 52 1.46 18.26 5.56
C MET A 52 2.47 17.71 4.53
N GLY A 53 2.35 16.44 4.15
CA GLY A 53 3.29 15.76 3.25
C GLY A 53 2.95 15.83 1.76
N LEU A 54 1.76 16.32 1.39
CA LEU A 54 1.32 16.42 0.00
C LEU A 54 1.56 17.82 -0.56
N ALA A 55 2.20 17.89 -1.72
CA ALA A 55 2.42 19.14 -2.46
C ALA A 55 1.18 19.47 -3.32
N GLU A 56 0.05 19.67 -2.66
CA GLU A 56 -1.23 20.02 -3.30
C GLU A 56 -1.52 21.51 -3.17
N ASN A 57 -2.10 22.11 -4.21
CA ASN A 57 -2.65 23.46 -4.17
C ASN A 57 -4.17 23.34 -4.28
N GLN A 58 -4.87 23.79 -3.25
CA GLN A 58 -6.34 23.72 -3.13
C GLN A 58 -7.01 24.83 -3.92
#